data_AF-A0AAN6UBD7-F1
#
_entry.id   AF-A0AAN6UBD7-F1
#
_cell.length_a   1.000
_cell.length_b   1.000
_cell.length_c   1.000
_cell.angle_alpha   90.00
_cell.angle_beta   90.00
_cell.angle_gamma   90.00
#
_symmetry.space_group_name_H-M   'P 1'
#
loop_
_entity.id
_entity.type
_entity.pdbx_description
1 polymer ?
#
loop_
_entity_poly.entity_id
_entity_poly.type
_entity_poly.pdbx_seq_one_letter_code
_entity_poly.pdbx_strand_id
1 'polypeptide(L)'
;MSPIPRNLIRMTQRIKKQGLRNNTLNLVESATWQPDLAHFTQAMLKNPSHTSHSDSRPHATALLATETQAAQYKSQAVHIYYDENYNYAGHTLFEERDNKPSDD
;
A
#
# COMPACT_ATOMS: atom_id res chain seq x y z
N MET A 1 -4.66 -13.75 -10.59
CA MET A 1 -5.05 -12.33 -10.79
C MET A 1 -3.78 -11.53 -11.07
N SER A 2 -3.90 -10.43 -11.81
CA SER A 2 -2.77 -9.55 -12.13
C SER A 2 -2.52 -8.57 -10.97
N PRO A 3 -1.27 -8.12 -10.74
CA PRO A 3 -0.99 -7.09 -9.74
C PRO A 3 -1.75 -5.79 -10.05
N ILE A 4 -1.86 -4.91 -9.06
CA ILE A 4 -2.41 -3.57 -9.27
C ILE A 4 -1.31 -2.70 -9.91
N PRO A 5 -1.47 -2.28 -11.18
CA PRO A 5 -0.45 -1.52 -11.88
C PRO A 5 -0.20 -0.17 -11.20
N ARG A 6 1.07 0.27 -11.18
CA ARG A 6 1.47 1.49 -10.47
C ARG A 6 0.72 2.78 -10.86
N ASN A 7 0.18 2.86 -12.08
CA ASN A 7 -0.59 3.99 -12.58
C ASN A 7 -2.04 4.02 -12.05
N LEU A 8 -2.55 2.90 -11.53
CA LEU A 8 -3.87 2.80 -10.91
C LEU A 8 -3.82 3.02 -9.40
N ILE A 9 -2.63 3.06 -8.81
CA ILE A 9 -2.44 3.31 -7.38
C ILE A 9 -2.75 4.78 -7.07
N ARG A 10 -3.78 5.00 -6.26
CA ARG A 10 -4.14 6.34 -5.77
C ARG A 10 -3.17 6.78 -4.69
N MET A 11 -3.06 8.09 -4.45
CA MET A 11 -2.25 8.64 -3.37
C MET A 11 -3.12 9.60 -2.56
N THR A 12 -3.14 9.46 -1.23
CA THR A 12 -3.87 10.40 -0.35
C THR A 12 -3.18 11.75 -0.26
N GLN A 13 -1.89 11.81 -0.60
CA GLN A 13 -1.10 13.04 -0.53
C GLN A 13 -0.09 13.14 -1.67
N ARG A 14 0.25 14.38 -2.03
CA ARG A 14 1.25 14.65 -3.06
C ARG A 14 2.67 14.41 -2.54
N ILE A 15 3.38 13.48 -3.16
CA ILE A 15 4.81 13.24 -2.88
C ILE A 15 5.66 14.11 -3.82
N LYS A 16 6.34 15.12 -3.27
CA LYS A 16 7.18 16.05 -4.05
C LYS A 16 8.46 15.41 -4.61
N LYS A 17 9.06 14.48 -3.85
CA LYS A 17 10.29 13.78 -4.26
C LYS A 17 9.95 12.68 -5.26
N GLN A 18 10.27 12.91 -6.53
CA GLN A 18 9.90 11.98 -7.62
C GLN A 18 10.51 10.58 -7.45
N GLY A 19 11.77 10.48 -7.00
CA GLY A 19 12.41 9.19 -6.73
C GLY A 19 11.66 8.38 -5.68
N LEU A 20 11.35 8.99 -4.54
CA LEU A 20 10.56 8.35 -3.48
C LEU A 20 9.18 7.92 -3.99
N ARG A 21 8.48 8.80 -4.71
CA ARG A 21 7.17 8.50 -5.31
C ARG A 21 7.24 7.25 -6.18
N ASN A 22 8.17 7.21 -7.13
CA ASN A 22 8.30 6.10 -8.06
C ASN A 22 8.65 4.79 -7.33
N ASN A 23 9.61 4.84 -6.40
CA ASN A 23 10.00 3.69 -5.60
C ASN A 23 8.80 3.13 -4.83
N THR A 24 8.01 3.99 -4.20
CA THR A 24 6.87 3.55 -3.39
C THR A 24 5.71 3.02 -4.22
N LEU A 25 5.47 3.57 -5.41
CA LEU A 25 4.45 3.04 -6.31
C LEU A 25 4.86 1.66 -6.86
N ASN A 26 6.13 1.51 -7.25
CA ASN A 26 6.68 0.22 -7.68
C ASN A 26 6.66 -0.81 -6.54
N LEU A 27 6.89 -0.37 -5.30
CA LEU A 27 6.86 -1.23 -4.12
C LEU A 27 5.45 -1.77 -3.84
N VAL A 28 4.42 -0.92 -3.95
CA VAL A 28 3.02 -1.36 -3.80
C VAL A 28 2.62 -2.31 -4.94
N GLU A 29 2.99 -2.00 -6.18
CA GLU A 29 2.80 -2.91 -7.32
C GLU A 29 3.46 -4.27 -7.04
N SER A 30 4.71 -4.27 -6.58
CA SER A 30 5.48 -5.48 -6.20
C SER A 30 4.81 -6.28 -5.08
N ALA A 31 4.24 -5.60 -4.07
CA ALA A 31 3.50 -6.28 -3.01
C ALA A 31 2.22 -6.95 -3.53
N THR A 32 1.50 -6.32 -4.47
CA THR A 32 0.26 -6.90 -5.03
C THR A 32 0.49 -8.11 -5.95
N TRP A 33 1.74 -8.44 -6.26
CA TRP A 33 2.09 -9.72 -6.87
C TRP A 33 2.00 -10.90 -5.90
N GLN A 34 2.04 -10.66 -4.59
CA GLN A 34 2.03 -11.74 -3.61
C GLN A 34 0.66 -12.44 -3.61
N PRO A 35 0.61 -13.78 -3.51
CA PRO A 35 -0.64 -14.54 -3.67
C PRO A 35 -1.76 -14.14 -2.70
N ASP A 36 -1.38 -13.77 -1.48
CA ASP A 36 -2.27 -13.30 -0.43
C ASP A 36 -2.79 -11.88 -0.66
N LEU A 37 -2.10 -11.04 -1.43
CA LEU A 37 -2.56 -9.70 -1.81
C LEU A 37 -3.17 -9.63 -3.21
N ALA A 38 -2.99 -10.66 -4.04
CA ALA A 38 -3.40 -10.67 -5.43
C ALA A 38 -4.93 -10.60 -5.65
N HIS A 39 -5.72 -10.82 -4.59
CA HIS A 39 -7.18 -10.74 -4.64
C HIS A 39 -7.72 -9.30 -4.51
N PHE A 40 -6.88 -8.35 -4.09
CA PHE A 40 -7.25 -6.95 -4.04
C PHE A 40 -7.20 -6.32 -5.44
N THR A 41 -8.11 -5.40 -5.72
CA THR A 41 -8.23 -4.75 -7.03
C THR A 41 -7.98 -3.25 -6.95
N GLN A 42 -8.05 -2.67 -5.76
CA GLN A 42 -7.79 -1.25 -5.51
C GLN A 42 -6.65 -1.07 -4.52
N ALA A 43 -5.78 -0.11 -4.81
CA ALA A 43 -4.67 0.26 -3.94
C ALA A 43 -4.59 1.77 -3.80
N MET A 44 -4.29 2.21 -2.59
CA MET A 44 -4.07 3.61 -2.28
C MET A 44 -2.89 3.77 -1.34
N LEU A 45 -1.88 4.51 -1.79
CA LEU A 45 -0.70 4.82 -1.01
C LEU A 45 -1.04 5.92 0.00
N LYS A 46 -0.88 5.60 1.28
CA LYS A 46 -1.12 6.52 2.40
C LYS A 46 0.18 7.17 2.86
N ASN A 47 1.16 6.34 3.22
CA ASN A 47 2.47 6.78 3.70
C ASN A 47 3.58 6.15 2.84
N PRO A 48 4.43 6.95 2.16
CA PRO A 48 5.45 6.42 1.27
C PRO A 48 6.56 5.64 2.00
N SER A 49 7.06 6.16 3.11
CA SER A 49 8.18 5.57 3.84
C SER A 49 8.22 6.16 5.24
N HIS A 50 8.05 5.32 6.24
CA HIS A 50 8.09 5.70 7.65
C HIS A 50 8.31 4.46 8.53
N THR A 51 8.51 4.69 9.82
CA THR A 51 8.44 3.67 10.87
C THR A 51 7.21 3.95 11.73
N SER A 52 6.72 2.93 12.44
CA SER A 52 5.66 3.10 13.42
C SER A 52 6.23 2.98 14.83
N HIS A 53 5.44 3.33 15.84
CA HIS A 53 5.89 3.22 17.23
C HIS A 53 6.09 1.76 17.67
N SER A 54 5.32 0.84 17.09
CA SER A 54 5.36 -0.60 17.37
C SER A 54 6.20 -1.41 16.38
N ASP A 55 6.62 -0.81 15.25
CA ASP A 55 7.47 -1.44 14.25
C ASP A 55 8.52 -0.45 13.74
N SER A 56 9.76 -0.67 14.18
CA SER A 56 10.91 0.15 13.81
C SER A 56 11.43 -0.14 12.40
N ARG A 57 10.92 -1.18 11.72
CA ARG A 57 11.33 -1.48 10.35
C ARG A 57 10.71 -0.45 9.41
N PRO A 58 11.52 0.19 8.53
CA PRO A 58 10.99 1.10 7.51
C PRO A 58 9.98 0.39 6.61
N HIS A 59 8.81 1.01 6.42
CA HIS A 59 7.75 0.47 5.57
C HIS A 59 6.95 1.58 4.89
N ALA A 60 6.35 1.23 3.76
CA ALA A 60 5.27 1.97 3.15
C ALA A 60 3.94 1.47 3.70
N THR A 61 2.96 2.36 3.86
CA THR A 61 1.58 1.95 4.15
C THR A 61 0.71 2.22 2.95
N ALA A 62 0.06 1.17 2.45
CA ALA A 62 -1.02 1.27 1.49
C ALA A 62 -2.32 0.74 2.09
N LEU A 63 -3.44 1.18 1.54
CA LEU A 63 -4.75 0.57 1.77
C LEU A 63 -5.09 -0.24 0.53
N LEU A 64 -5.48 -1.49 0.75
CA LEU A 64 -5.93 -2.40 -0.30
C LEU A 64 -7.41 -2.71 -0.09
N ALA A 65 -8.15 -2.81 -1.18
CA ALA A 65 -9.56 -3.17 -1.14
C ALA A 65 -9.95 -4.04 -2.34
N THR A 66 -10.84 -4.99 -2.09
CA THR A 66 -11.63 -5.63 -3.14
C THR A 66 -12.73 -4.68 -3.60
N GLU A 67 -13.37 -4.98 -4.73
CA GLU A 67 -14.50 -4.18 -5.21
C GLU A 67 -15.63 -4.12 -4.18
N THR A 68 -15.93 -5.24 -3.50
CA THR A 68 -16.95 -5.31 -2.46
C THR A 68 -16.60 -4.47 -1.24
N GLN A 69 -15.35 -4.51 -0.79
CA GLN A 69 -14.88 -3.68 0.34
C GLN A 69 -14.95 -2.20 -0.01
N ALA A 70 -14.48 -1.82 -1.19
CA ALA A 70 -14.51 -0.44 -1.66
C ALA A 70 -15.96 0.10 -1.74
N ALA A 71 -16.90 -0.72 -2.22
CA ALA A 71 -18.33 -0.36 -2.27
C ALA A 71 -18.94 -0.14 -0.87
N GLN A 72 -18.36 -0.76 0.16
CA GLN A 72 -18.75 -0.57 1.57
C GLN A 72 -17.92 0.50 2.29
N TYR A 73 -17.06 1.23 1.57
CA TYR A 73 -16.14 2.21 2.15
C TYR A 73 -15.17 1.61 3.19
N LYS A 74 -14.68 0.40 2.90
CA LYS A 74 -13.74 -0.34 3.73
C LYS A 74 -12.44 -0.66 3.00
N SER A 75 -11.39 -0.90 3.77
CA SER A 75 -10.10 -1.36 3.26
C SER A 75 -9.31 -2.12 4.32
N GLN A 76 -8.27 -2.82 3.87
CA GLN A 76 -7.25 -3.40 4.72
C GLN A 76 -5.97 -2.60 4.58
N ALA A 77 -5.37 -2.23 5.72
CA ALA A 77 -4.05 -1.61 5.69
C ALA A 77 -3.00 -2.69 5.44
N VAL A 78 -1.98 -2.35 4.65
CA VAL A 78 -0.81 -3.19 4.46
C VAL A 78 0.44 -2.38 4.75
N HIS A 79 1.29 -2.92 5.62
CA HIS A 79 2.66 -2.45 5.79
C HIS A 79 3.54 -3.21 4.82
N ILE A 80 4.20 -2.52 3.91
CA ILE A 80 5.08 -3.11 2.91
C ILE A 80 6.51 -2.75 3.29
N TYR A 81 7.27 -3.76 3.71
CA TYR A 81 8.68 -3.63 4.08
C TYR A 81 9.55 -3.68 2.84
N TYR A 82 10.68 -2.98 2.90
CA TYR A 82 11.64 -2.92 1.81
C TYR A 82 13.08 -2.98 2.32
N ASP A 83 13.99 -3.43 1.46
CA ASP A 83 15.43 -3.44 1.71
C ASP A 83 16.07 -2.05 1.47
N GLU A 84 17.39 -1.95 1.62
CA GLU A 84 18.14 -0.70 1.40
C GLU A 84 18.01 -0.14 -0.04
N ASN A 85 17.63 -0.99 -1.00
CA ASN A 85 17.48 -0.65 -2.40
C ASN A 85 16.01 -0.38 -2.79
N TYR A 86 15.08 -0.30 -1.82
CA TYR A 86 13.64 -0.19 -2.05
C TYR A 86 13.00 -1.40 -2.76
N ASN A 87 13.64 -2.57 -2.72
CA ASN A 87 13.00 -3.80 -3.18
C ASN A 87 12.06 -4.32 -2.11
N TYR A 88 10.97 -4.97 -2.54
CA TYR A 88 10.03 -5.63 -1.65
C TYR A 88 10.74 -6.69 -0.78
N ALA A 89 10.59 -6.58 0.54
CA ALA A 89 11.20 -7.48 1.53
C ALA A 89 10.16 -8.26 2.36
N GLY A 90 8.87 -7.97 2.20
CA GLY A 90 7.80 -8.59 2.96
C GLY A 90 6.64 -7.62 3.18
N HIS A 91 5.57 -8.13 3.77
CA HIS A 91 4.47 -7.28 4.20
C HIS A 91 3.76 -7.83 5.44
N THR A 92 2.95 -6.97 6.06
CA THR A 92 1.97 -7.34 7.09
C THR A 92 0.62 -6.77 6.65
N LEU A 93 -0.35 -7.65 6.45
CA LEU A 93 -1.74 -7.28 6.18
C LEU A 93 -2.50 -7.19 7.49
N PHE A 94 -3.24 -6.10 7.68
CA PHE A 94 -4.06 -5.85 8.85
C PHE A 94 -5.52 -6.12 8.55
N GLU A 95 -6.30 -6.36 9.61
CA GLU A 95 -7.73 -6.61 9.50
C GLU A 95 -8.47 -5.48 8.77
N GLU A 96 -9.60 -5.87 8.17
CA GLU A 96 -10.50 -4.93 7.52
C GLU A 96 -11.00 -3.89 8.50
N ARG A 97 -11.06 -2.64 8.04
CA ARG A 97 -11.63 -1.53 8.79
C ARG A 97 -12.40 -0.60 7.87
N ASP A 98 -13.27 0.19 8.49
CA ASP A 98 -13.87 1.34 7.82
C ASP A 98 -12.80 2.38 7.46
N ASN A 99 -12.95 2.98 6.28
CA ASN A 99 -12.13 4.09 5.84
C ASN A 99 -12.47 5.32 6.68
N LYS A 100 -11.44 6.08 7.04
CA LYS A 100 -11.57 7.34 7.79
C LYS A 100 -11.48 8.51 6.81
N PRO A 101 -11.90 9.73 7.17
CA PRO A 101 -11.77 10.90 6.29
C PRO A 101 -10.32 11.20 5.85
N SER A 102 -9.31 10.74 6.59
CA SER A 102 -7.90 10.86 6.22
C SER A 102 -7.40 9.79 5.23
N ASP A 103 -8.29 8.88 4.84
CA ASP A 103 -8.10 7.88 3.80
C ASP A 103 -8.72 8.31 2.46
N ASP A 104 -9.23 9.55 2.31
CA ASP A 104 -9.75 10.06 1.02
C ASP A 104 -8.74 10.97 0.30
#